data_AF-A0A0L0F6A8-F1
#
_entry.id   AF-A0A0L0F6A8-F1
#
_cell.length_a   1.000
_cell.length_b   1.000
_cell.length_c   1.000
_cell.angle_alpha   90.00
_cell.angle_beta   90.00
_cell.angle_gamma   90.00
#
_symmetry.space_group_name_H-M   'P 1'
#
loop_
_entity.id
_entity.type
_entity.pdbx_description
1 polymer ?
#
loop_
_entity_poly.entity_id
_entity_poly.type
_entity_poly.pdbx_seq_one_letter_code
_entity_poly.pdbx_strand_id
1 'polypeptide(L)'
;MYGRTNFYIYYISVIQQTGVGPGKGYSLNVPLRSWINDEEYEGLFQKVVGAAVAKYKPEAIVMQCGADSLARDKLGEFNLSSQGHADCVRYVKAFCLPLLLLGGGGYTIENVARCWALETAVAVGVEISA
;
A
#
# COMPACT_ATOMS: atom_id res chain seq x y z
N MET A 1 -12.38 22.87 15.91
CA MET A 1 -12.56 21.67 15.06
C MET A 1 -11.25 21.45 14.30
N TYR A 2 -10.29 20.73 14.88
CA TYR A 2 -9.03 20.41 14.20
C TYR A 2 -9.22 19.11 13.43
N GLY A 3 -9.31 19.23 12.11
CA GLY A 3 -9.49 18.11 11.18
C GLY A 3 -8.36 17.10 11.31
N ARG A 4 -8.74 15.82 11.34
CA ARG A 4 -7.83 14.69 11.37
C ARG A 4 -7.14 14.60 10.02
N THR A 5 -5.90 15.07 9.93
CA THR A 5 -5.14 15.14 8.68
C THR A 5 -4.66 13.75 8.26
N ASN A 6 -5.14 13.30 7.08
CA ASN A 6 -4.63 12.28 6.17
C ASN A 6 -3.51 11.35 6.71
N PHE A 7 -3.81 10.06 6.81
CA PHE A 7 -2.81 9.02 7.07
C PHE A 7 -2.20 8.57 5.74
N TYR A 8 -0.89 8.75 5.59
CA TYR A 8 -0.11 8.30 4.44
C TYR A 8 0.86 7.21 4.89
N ILE A 9 0.80 6.04 4.25
CA ILE A 9 1.83 5.01 4.40
C ILE A 9 2.87 5.29 3.31
N TYR A 10 4.03 5.80 3.71
CA TYR A 10 5.17 5.94 2.81
C TYR A 10 6.04 4.70 2.90
N TYR A 11 6.41 4.16 1.75
CA TYR A 11 7.50 3.22 1.62
C TYR A 11 8.82 4.00 1.69
N ILE A 12 9.69 3.58 2.62
CA ILE A 12 11.02 4.13 2.92
C ILE A 12 10.99 5.39 3.79
N SER A 13 11.21 5.18 5.09
CA SER A 13 11.79 6.19 5.97
C SER A 13 12.49 5.53 7.17
N VAL A 14 13.33 6.28 7.88
CA VAL A 14 14.02 5.82 9.09
C VAL A 14 12.97 5.54 10.18
N ILE A 15 13.05 4.39 10.86
CA ILE A 15 12.13 3.96 11.94
C ILE A 15 11.84 5.08 12.96
N GLN A 16 12.82 5.96 13.20
CA GLN A 16 12.74 7.04 14.18
C GLN A 16 11.92 8.25 13.72
N GLN A 17 11.60 8.37 12.44
CA GLN A 17 10.76 9.45 11.91
C GLN A 17 9.28 9.14 12.18
N THR A 18 8.77 9.69 13.29
CA THR A 18 7.39 9.48 13.76
C THR A 18 6.53 10.73 13.62
N GLY A 19 6.97 11.71 12.82
CA GLY A 19 6.36 13.04 12.73
C GLY A 19 6.89 14.02 13.78
N VAL A 20 6.48 15.28 13.67
CA VAL A 20 6.94 16.39 14.52
C VAL A 20 5.78 17.22 15.06
N GLY A 21 5.97 17.85 16.21
CA GLY A 21 4.95 18.70 16.84
C GLY A 21 3.61 17.96 16.99
N PRO A 22 2.47 18.56 16.59
CA PRO A 22 1.17 17.90 16.62
C PRO A 22 1.07 16.62 15.79
N GLY A 23 1.93 16.44 14.79
CA GLY A 23 1.99 15.25 13.94
C GLY A 23 2.82 14.10 14.53
N LYS A 24 3.43 14.28 15.70
CA LYS A 24 4.20 13.22 16.36
C LYS A 24 3.29 12.05 16.73
N GLY A 25 3.67 10.85 16.30
CA GLY A 25 2.89 9.62 16.42
C GLY A 25 1.90 9.36 15.28
N TYR A 26 1.83 10.23 14.26
CA TYR A 26 0.93 10.09 13.10
C TYR A 26 1.65 9.71 11.81
N SER A 27 2.98 9.55 11.85
CA SER A 27 3.75 8.96 10.75
C SER A 27 4.23 7.57 11.15
N LEU A 28 3.96 6.58 10.30
CA LEU A 28 4.41 5.21 10.47
C LEU A 28 5.25 4.81 9.28
N ASN A 29 6.45 4.30 9.55
CA ASN A 29 7.40 3.89 8.53
C ASN A 29 7.87 2.47 8.84
N VAL A 30 7.76 1.59 7.86
CA VAL A 30 8.05 0.17 8.00
C VAL A 30 9.24 -0.16 7.10
N PRO A 31 10.46 -0.29 7.66
CA PRO A 31 11.59 -0.75 6.87
C PRO A 31 11.39 -2.22 6.50
N LEU A 32 11.62 -2.54 5.24
CA LEU A 32 11.50 -3.89 4.70
C LEU A 32 12.85 -4.36 4.21
N ARG A 33 13.06 -5.67 4.30
CA ARG A 33 14.20 -6.33 3.67
C ARG A 33 13.94 -6.48 2.16
N SER A 34 15.00 -6.41 1.37
CA SER A 34 14.96 -6.78 -0.05
C SER A 34 14.47 -8.23 -0.22
N TRP A 35 13.87 -8.52 -1.37
CA TRP A 35 13.33 -9.84 -1.73
C TRP A 35 12.18 -10.37 -0.88
N ILE A 36 11.49 -9.49 -0.16
CA ILE A 36 10.23 -9.84 0.51
C ILE A 36 9.25 -10.43 -0.51
N ASN A 37 8.60 -11.54 -0.13
CA ASN A 37 7.62 -12.24 -0.95
C ASN A 37 6.19 -11.85 -0.56
N ASP A 38 5.21 -12.35 -1.31
CA ASP A 38 3.79 -12.03 -1.11
C ASP A 38 3.29 -12.36 0.31
N GLU A 39 3.58 -13.56 0.83
CA GLU A 39 3.10 -14.03 2.14
C GLU A 39 3.64 -13.14 3.29
N GLU A 40 4.94 -12.86 3.26
CA GLU A 40 5.59 -12.03 4.26
C GLU A 40 5.09 -10.58 4.22
N TYR A 41 4.90 -10.05 3.01
CA TYR A 41 4.43 -8.70 2.81
C TYR A 41 2.97 -8.55 3.22
N GLU A 42 2.10 -9.48 2.83
CA GLU A 42 0.70 -9.50 3.18
C GLU A 42 0.52 -9.54 4.70
N GLY A 43 1.17 -10.49 5.39
CA GLY A 43 1.05 -10.61 6.85
C GLY A 43 1.50 -9.35 7.59
N LEU A 44 2.59 -8.72 7.13
CA LEU A 44 3.07 -7.47 7.69
C LEU A 44 2.14 -6.29 7.39
N PHE A 45 1.68 -6.17 6.14
CA PHE A 45 0.78 -5.13 5.68
C PHE A 45 -0.53 -5.15 6.45
N GLN A 46 -1.19 -6.30 6.55
CA GLN A 46 -2.45 -6.44 7.28
C GLN A 46 -2.29 -6.08 8.76
N LYS A 47 -1.22 -6.55 9.40
CA LYS A 47 -0.93 -6.24 10.80
C LYS A 47 -0.74 -4.74 11.02
N VAL A 48 0.05 -4.10 10.18
CA VAL A 48 0.40 -2.68 10.30
C VAL A 48 -0.80 -1.79 9.95
N VAL A 49 -1.38 -1.99 8.77
CA VAL A 49 -2.49 -1.18 8.27
C VAL A 49 -3.73 -1.38 9.13
N GLY A 50 -4.04 -2.62 9.53
CA GLY A 50 -5.16 -2.91 10.43
C GLY A 50 -5.03 -2.18 11.77
N ALA A 51 -3.83 -2.22 12.39
CA ALA A 51 -3.57 -1.50 13.63
C ALA A 51 -3.65 0.02 13.44
N ALA A 52 -3.15 0.54 12.32
CA ALA A 52 -3.21 1.97 12.00
C ALA A 52 -4.65 2.45 11.82
N VAL A 53 -5.46 1.74 11.02
CA VAL A 53 -6.88 2.06 10.80
C VAL A 53 -7.67 1.99 12.11
N ALA A 54 -7.47 0.95 12.92
CA ALA A 54 -8.15 0.80 14.20
C ALA A 54 -7.82 1.92 15.20
N LYS A 55 -6.56 2.37 15.23
CA LYS A 55 -6.11 3.43 16.13
C LYS A 55 -6.47 4.83 15.63
N TYR A 56 -6.22 5.11 14.35
CA TYR A 56 -6.41 6.42 13.75
C TYR A 56 -7.89 6.73 13.46
N LYS A 57 -8.68 5.70 13.11
CA LYS A 57 -10.09 5.81 12.71
C LYS A 57 -10.28 6.85 11.59
N PRO A 58 -9.68 6.61 10.40
CA PRO A 58 -9.81 7.51 9.26
C PRO A 58 -11.26 7.56 8.76
N GLU A 59 -11.62 8.69 8.16
CA GLU A 59 -12.89 8.87 7.43
C GLU A 59 -12.75 8.60 5.93
N ALA A 60 -11.52 8.55 5.42
CA ALA A 60 -11.17 8.19 4.04
C ALA A 60 -9.73 7.65 3.97
N ILE A 61 -9.42 6.88 2.94
CA ILE A 61 -8.10 6.32 2.68
C ILE A 61 -7.62 6.75 1.28
N VAL A 62 -6.37 7.19 1.20
CA VAL A 62 -5.64 7.37 -0.06
C VAL A 62 -4.55 6.32 -0.11
N MET A 63 -4.61 5.44 -1.10
CA MET A 63 -3.64 4.35 -1.28
C MET A 63 -2.88 4.56 -2.59
N GLN A 64 -1.56 4.66 -2.46
CA GLN A 64 -0.64 4.76 -3.58
C GLN A 64 -0.16 3.35 -3.93
N CYS A 65 -0.41 2.91 -5.15
CA CYS A 65 -0.19 1.55 -5.65
C CYS A 65 1.06 1.51 -6.55
N GLY A 66 2.24 1.69 -5.94
CA GLY A 66 3.53 1.68 -6.65
C GLY A 66 3.89 0.29 -7.16
N ALA A 67 3.93 0.14 -8.48
CA ALA A 67 4.26 -1.12 -9.14
C ALA A 67 5.78 -1.41 -9.18
N ASP A 68 6.62 -0.54 -8.63
CA ASP A 68 8.06 -0.78 -8.43
C ASP A 68 8.36 -1.78 -7.31
N SER A 69 7.39 -2.13 -6.48
CA SER A 69 7.48 -3.25 -5.54
C SER A 69 7.35 -4.64 -6.18
N LEU A 70 7.00 -4.71 -7.47
CA LEU A 70 6.84 -5.97 -8.18
C LEU A 70 8.18 -6.63 -8.49
N ALA A 71 8.17 -7.97 -8.54
CA ALA A 71 9.30 -8.75 -8.99
C ALA A 71 9.76 -8.30 -10.38
N ARG A 72 11.09 -8.21 -10.55
CA ARG A 72 11.76 -7.82 -11.81
C ARG A 72 11.43 -6.38 -12.26
N ASP A 73 11.05 -5.51 -11.33
CA ASP A 73 11.15 -4.07 -11.59
C ASP A 73 12.62 -3.66 -11.82
N LYS A 74 12.85 -2.61 -12.61
CA LYS A 74 14.22 -2.16 -12.93
C LYS A 74 14.91 -1.45 -11.77
N LEU A 75 14.15 -0.87 -10.85
CA LEU A 75 14.66 -0.11 -9.70
C LEU A 75 14.28 -0.75 -8.36
N GLY A 76 13.16 -1.47 -8.31
CA GLY A 76 12.68 -2.16 -7.12
C GLY A 76 13.54 -3.33 -6.67
N GLU A 77 13.59 -3.56 -5.36
CA GLU A 77 14.29 -4.69 -4.74
C GLU A 77 13.36 -5.76 -4.16
N PHE A 78 12.06 -5.65 -4.38
CA PHE A 78 11.07 -6.59 -3.83
C PHE A 78 10.74 -7.70 -4.83
N ASN A 79 10.08 -8.74 -4.33
CA ASN A 79 9.72 -9.93 -5.13
C ASN A 79 8.22 -10.21 -5.05
N LEU A 80 7.40 -9.16 -5.17
CA LEU A 80 5.95 -9.29 -5.13
C LEU A 80 5.38 -9.69 -6.50
N SER A 81 4.33 -10.50 -6.48
CA SER A 81 3.50 -10.72 -7.65
C SER A 81 2.44 -9.62 -7.79
N SER A 82 1.85 -9.48 -8.97
CA SER A 82 0.68 -8.60 -9.15
C SER A 82 -0.49 -9.02 -8.26
N GLN A 83 -0.61 -10.32 -7.94
CA GLN A 83 -1.65 -10.82 -7.06
C GLN A 83 -1.42 -10.36 -5.62
N GLY A 84 -0.22 -10.57 -5.06
CA GLY A 84 0.11 -10.11 -3.70
C GLY A 84 -0.04 -8.59 -3.54
N HIS A 85 0.30 -7.83 -4.59
CA HIS A 85 0.07 -6.40 -4.62
C HIS A 85 -1.44 -6.05 -4.60
N ALA A 86 -2.24 -6.72 -5.43
CA ALA A 86 -3.69 -6.54 -5.47
C ALA A 86 -4.41 -7.01 -4.19
N ASP A 87 -3.83 -7.97 -3.45
CA ASP A 87 -4.34 -8.42 -2.15
C ASP A 87 -4.31 -7.30 -1.10
N CYS A 88 -3.32 -6.40 -1.18
CA CYS A 88 -3.26 -5.20 -0.35
C CYS A 88 -4.43 -4.24 -0.65
N VAL A 89 -4.75 -4.04 -1.94
CA VAL A 89 -5.93 -3.25 -2.34
C VAL A 89 -7.22 -3.90 -1.85
N ARG A 90 -7.35 -5.22 -1.97
CA ARG A 90 -8.52 -5.96 -1.47
C ARG A 90 -8.69 -5.81 0.05
N TYR A 91 -7.60 -5.91 0.80
CA TYR A 91 -7.61 -5.71 2.25
C TYR A 91 -8.07 -4.30 2.64
N VAL A 92 -7.53 -3.27 1.99
CA VAL A 92 -7.92 -1.87 2.27
C VAL A 92 -9.38 -1.60 1.89
N LYS A 93 -9.82 -2.12 0.73
CA LYS A 93 -11.21 -1.99 0.28
C LYS A 93 -12.20 -2.60 1.28
N ALA A 94 -11.82 -3.68 1.98
CA ALA A 94 -12.67 -4.35 2.96
C ALA A 94 -13.00 -3.49 4.21
N PHE A 95 -12.30 -2.37 4.44
CA PHE A 95 -12.68 -1.41 5.48
C PHE A 95 -13.94 -0.59 5.13
N CYS A 96 -14.44 -0.66 3.89
CA CYS A 96 -15.65 0.04 3.44
C CYS A 96 -15.62 1.56 3.68
N LEU A 97 -14.43 2.17 3.56
CA LEU A 97 -14.22 3.61 3.62
C LEU A 97 -14.10 4.20 2.20
N PRO A 98 -14.40 5.49 2.01
CA PRO A 98 -14.02 6.21 0.80
C PRO A 98 -12.53 5.97 0.48
N LEU A 99 -12.27 5.38 -0.69
CA LEU A 99 -10.93 4.94 -1.10
C LEU A 99 -10.53 5.61 -2.42
N LEU A 100 -9.42 6.34 -2.41
CA LEU A 100 -8.78 6.88 -3.60
C LEU A 100 -7.52 6.06 -3.90
N LEU A 101 -7.49 5.40 -5.05
CA LEU A 101 -6.33 4.69 -5.56
C LEU A 101 -5.52 5.59 -6.49
N LEU A 102 -4.21 5.63 -6.30
CA LEU A 102 -3.26 6.35 -7.13
C LEU A 102 -2.23 5.37 -7.69
N GLY A 103 -1.68 5.64 -8.88
CA GLY A 103 -0.50 4.93 -9.38
C GLY A 103 0.77 5.38 -8.64
N GLY A 104 1.93 5.33 -9.29
CA GLY A 104 3.20 5.86 -8.79
C GLY A 104 4.39 5.24 -9.50
N GLY A 105 5.42 4.83 -8.74
CA GLY A 105 6.59 4.15 -9.28
C GLY A 105 6.26 2.83 -10.00
N GLY A 106 7.13 2.40 -10.89
CA GLY A 106 6.96 1.23 -11.74
C GLY A 106 7.70 1.40 -13.06
N TYR A 107 8.78 0.65 -13.24
CA TYR A 107 9.80 0.91 -14.26
C TYR A 107 9.98 -0.26 -15.25
N THR A 108 9.33 -1.39 -14.97
CA THR A 108 9.00 -2.45 -15.95
C THR A 108 7.55 -2.28 -16.41
N ILE A 109 7.35 -1.47 -17.47
CA ILE A 109 6.05 -0.95 -17.90
C ILE A 109 5.00 -2.05 -18.17
N GLU A 110 5.42 -3.21 -18.64
CA GLU A 110 4.53 -4.34 -18.92
C GLU A 110 3.95 -4.93 -17.62
N ASN A 111 4.74 -4.92 -16.55
CA ASN A 111 4.27 -5.35 -15.23
C ASN A 111 3.37 -4.29 -14.60
N VAL A 112 3.67 -3.00 -14.80
CA VAL A 112 2.81 -1.89 -14.36
C VAL A 112 1.41 -2.03 -14.97
N ALA A 113 1.32 -2.24 -16.28
CA ALA A 113 0.04 -2.40 -16.97
C ALA A 113 -0.77 -3.58 -16.43
N ARG A 114 -0.14 -4.73 -16.22
CA ARG A 114 -0.81 -5.93 -15.65
C ARG A 114 -1.28 -5.69 -14.21
N CYS A 115 -0.43 -5.09 -13.39
CA CYS A 115 -0.73 -4.83 -11.99
C CYS A 115 -1.91 -3.88 -11.84
N TRP A 116 -1.86 -2.71 -12.47
CA TRP A 116 -2.93 -1.72 -12.35
C TRP A 116 -4.24 -2.18 -12.99
N ALA A 117 -4.19 -3.00 -14.06
CA ALA A 117 -5.39 -3.64 -14.59
C ALA A 117 -6.04 -4.58 -13.57
N LEU A 118 -5.23 -5.42 -12.89
CA LEU A 118 -5.71 -6.32 -11.85
C LEU A 118 -6.24 -5.56 -10.62
N GLU A 119 -5.54 -4.54 -10.16
CA GLU A 119 -6.01 -3.70 -9.05
C GLU A 119 -7.31 -2.97 -9.38
N THR A 120 -7.46 -2.50 -10.62
CA THR A 120 -8.70 -1.89 -11.09
C THR A 120 -9.84 -2.91 -11.03
N ALA A 121 -9.60 -4.15 -11.50
CA ALA A 121 -10.58 -5.23 -11.41
C ALA A 121 -11.01 -5.51 -9.97
N VAL A 122 -10.05 -5.55 -9.02
CA VAL A 122 -10.33 -5.65 -7.57
C VAL A 122 -11.16 -4.47 -7.07
N ALA A 123 -10.82 -3.24 -7.48
CA ALA A 123 -11.53 -2.03 -7.07
C ALA A 123 -13.01 -2.06 -7.52
N VAL A 124 -13.27 -2.44 -8.77
CA VAL A 124 -14.63 -2.52 -9.32
C VAL A 124 -15.37 -3.83 -9.01
N GLY A 125 -14.70 -4.81 -8.39
CA GLY A 125 -15.30 -6.08 -8.01
C GLY A 125 -15.54 -7.02 -9.21
N VAL A 126 -14.65 -6.99 -10.19
CA VAL A 126 -14.69 -7.84 -11.39
C VAL A 126 -13.54 -8.85 -11.33
N GLU A 127 -13.80 -10.08 -11.72
CA GLU A 127 -12.76 -11.08 -11.96
C GLU A 127 -12.26 -10.95 -13.41
N ILE A 128 -10.95 -10.99 -13.60
CA ILE A 128 -10.32 -10.99 -14.92
C ILE A 128 -9.48 -12.26 -15.06
N SER A 129 -9.52 -12.88 -16.24
CA SER A 129 -8.68 -14.03 -16.55
C SER A 129 -7.22 -13.61 -16.64
N ALA A 130 -6.35 -14.36 -15.97
CA ALA A 130 -4.89 -14.18 -16.02
C ALA A 130 -4.29 -14.56 -17.38
#